data_AF-C4RRH8-F1
#
_entry.id   AF-C4RRH8-F1
#
_cell.length_a   1.000
_cell.length_b   1.000
_cell.length_c   1.000
_cell.angle_alpha   90.00
_cell.angle_beta   90.00
_cell.angle_gamma   90.00
#
_symmetry.space_group_name_H-M   'P 1'
#
loop_
_entity.id
_entity.type
_entity.pdbx_description
1 polymer ?
#
loop_
_entity_poly.entity_id
_entity_poly.type
_entity_poly.pdbx_seq_one_letter_code
_entity_poly.pdbx_strand_id
1 'polypeptide(L)'
;MQRAYDDPLVMAEHRLTGEAFVGDVTLADPARVDDTGKRPVLRPRIQVVTTEPVAVPVGATLYSPARPGQKARVVFLTPAADGKTEVVLELSGGMGRGLTAPPGTVPEVGERICLTTLADGFLPAGAFPAPEETPWTHGGPPAATAGPMAGPATTAGPMAGPAATAGPVAAPPDGDPTEEWA
;
A
#
# COMPACT_ATOMS: atom_id res chain seq x y z
N MET A 1 -6.97 0.29 7.26
CA MET A 1 -7.62 1.57 7.61
C MET A 1 -7.72 2.37 6.33
N GLN A 2 -8.92 2.84 5.97
CA GLN A 2 -9.09 3.83 4.91
C GLN A 2 -8.73 5.19 5.50
N ARG A 3 -7.75 5.90 4.92
CA ARG A 3 -7.47 7.30 5.28
C ARG A 3 -8.39 8.22 4.48
N ALA A 4 -8.87 9.29 5.09
CA ALA A 4 -9.80 10.25 4.49
C ALA A 4 -9.03 11.31 3.68
N TYR A 5 -8.24 10.88 2.70
CA TYR A 5 -7.46 11.82 1.86
C TYR A 5 -8.30 12.62 0.88
N ASP A 6 -9.57 12.25 0.74
CA ASP A 6 -10.61 12.99 0.04
C ASP A 6 -11.20 14.15 0.88
N ASP A 7 -10.94 14.21 2.20
CA ASP A 7 -11.43 15.30 3.05
C ASP A 7 -10.55 16.57 2.88
N PRO A 8 -11.13 17.70 2.45
CA PRO A 8 -10.39 18.96 2.28
C PRO A 8 -9.71 19.46 3.56
N LEU A 9 -10.28 19.20 4.75
CA LEU A 9 -9.70 19.62 6.02
C LEU A 9 -8.44 18.80 6.35
N VAL A 10 -8.47 17.50 6.08
CA VAL A 10 -7.29 16.62 6.23
C VAL A 10 -6.17 17.09 5.29
N MET A 11 -6.49 17.42 4.05
CA MET A 11 -5.50 17.95 3.10
C MET A 11 -4.98 19.33 3.48
N ALA A 12 -5.79 20.18 4.13
CA ALA A 12 -5.34 21.51 4.55
C ALA A 12 -4.17 21.43 5.56
N GLU A 13 -4.20 20.48 6.50
CA GLU A 13 -3.10 20.28 7.45
C GLU A 13 -1.80 19.90 6.73
N HIS A 14 -1.86 18.95 5.80
CA HIS A 14 -0.70 18.52 5.02
C HIS A 14 -0.19 19.60 4.05
N ARG A 15 -1.03 20.56 3.64
CA ARG A 15 -0.60 21.74 2.88
C ARG A 15 0.23 22.70 3.73
N LEU A 16 -0.12 22.85 5.00
CA LEU A 16 0.67 23.68 5.93
C LEU A 16 2.07 23.11 6.18
N THR A 17 2.23 21.79 6.17
CA THR A 17 3.54 21.12 6.31
C THR A 17 4.31 20.99 5.00
N GLY A 18 3.68 21.32 3.85
CA GLY A 18 4.28 21.20 2.51
C GLY A 18 4.30 19.78 1.95
N GLU A 19 3.56 18.85 2.57
CA GLU A 19 3.38 17.45 2.13
C GLU A 19 2.24 17.29 1.11
N ALA A 20 1.41 18.32 0.96
CA ALA A 20 0.40 18.44 -0.07
C ALA A 20 0.37 19.85 -0.65
N PHE A 21 -0.14 19.99 -1.86
CA PHE A 21 -0.47 21.30 -2.43
C PHE A 21 -1.64 21.21 -3.40
N VAL A 22 -2.34 22.32 -3.57
CA VAL A 22 -3.34 22.50 -4.62
C VAL A 22 -2.79 23.40 -5.71
N GLY A 23 -3.03 23.06 -6.96
CA GLY A 23 -2.61 23.90 -8.08
C GLY A 23 -3.48 23.72 -9.31
N ASP A 24 -3.35 24.67 -10.22
CA ASP A 24 -4.10 24.71 -11.47
C ASP A 24 -3.20 24.21 -12.60
N VAL A 25 -3.72 23.28 -13.41
CA VAL A 25 -2.99 22.73 -14.56
C VAL A 25 -2.93 23.79 -15.66
N THR A 26 -1.73 24.20 -16.04
CA THR A 26 -1.52 25.22 -17.08
C THR A 26 -1.18 24.62 -18.43
N LEU A 27 -0.55 23.45 -18.46
CA LEU A 27 -0.23 22.70 -19.67
C LEU A 27 -0.45 21.21 -19.44
N ALA A 28 -0.89 20.51 -20.48
CA ALA A 28 -1.01 19.06 -20.48
C ALA A 28 -0.59 18.50 -21.85
N ASP A 29 0.29 17.51 -21.83
CA ASP A 29 0.69 16.69 -22.97
C ASP A 29 0.26 15.23 -22.70
N PRO A 30 -0.99 14.87 -23.04
CA PRO A 30 -1.54 13.54 -22.77
C PRO A 30 -0.98 12.43 -23.67
N ALA A 31 -0.41 12.79 -24.82
CA ALA A 31 0.06 11.83 -25.83
C ALA A 31 1.54 11.47 -25.67
N ARG A 32 2.23 12.06 -24.69
CA ARG A 32 3.66 11.82 -24.46
C ARG A 32 3.96 10.35 -24.18
N VAL A 33 4.85 9.79 -24.99
CA VAL A 33 5.40 8.45 -24.83
C VAL A 33 6.89 8.55 -24.57
N ASP A 34 7.37 7.75 -23.62
CA ASP A 34 8.79 7.51 -23.39
C ASP A 34 9.19 6.22 -24.12
N ASP A 35 10.12 6.32 -25.05
CA ASP A 35 10.63 5.26 -25.90
C ASP A 35 12.07 4.83 -25.58
N THR A 36 12.65 5.38 -24.49
CA THR A 36 14.03 5.09 -24.09
C THR A 36 14.25 3.66 -23.56
N GLY A 37 13.17 2.98 -23.15
CA GLY A 37 13.20 1.61 -22.63
C GLY A 37 13.07 0.51 -23.69
N LYS A 38 12.94 -0.74 -23.25
CA LYS A 38 12.73 -1.91 -24.14
C LYS A 38 11.42 -1.84 -24.94
N ARG A 39 10.42 -1.12 -24.40
CA ARG A 39 9.12 -0.90 -25.03
C ARG A 39 8.69 0.54 -24.77
N PRO A 40 8.01 1.18 -25.74
CA PRO A 40 7.39 2.48 -25.52
C PRO A 40 6.38 2.39 -24.38
N VAL A 41 6.35 3.43 -23.54
CA VAL A 41 5.43 3.52 -22.40
C VAL A 41 4.80 4.91 -22.32
N LEU A 42 3.50 4.96 -22.06
CA LEU A 42 2.76 6.21 -21.90
C LEU A 42 3.28 6.96 -20.65
N ARG A 43 3.73 8.21 -20.84
CA ARG A 43 4.26 9.11 -19.80
C ARG A 43 3.77 10.53 -20.02
N PRO A 44 2.46 10.80 -19.83
CA PRO A 44 1.92 12.13 -20.01
C PRO A 44 2.62 13.14 -19.11
N ARG A 45 2.70 14.38 -19.57
CA ARG A 45 3.33 15.45 -18.80
C ARG A 45 2.32 16.55 -18.56
N ILE A 46 2.26 17.04 -17.33
CA ILE A 46 1.46 18.21 -16.98
C ILE A 46 2.34 19.26 -16.31
N GLN A 47 1.93 20.51 -16.44
CA GLN A 47 2.47 21.62 -15.67
C GLN A 47 1.38 22.17 -14.77
N VAL A 48 1.73 22.41 -13.52
CA VAL A 48 0.83 22.91 -12.48
C VAL A 48 1.42 24.18 -11.89
N VAL A 49 0.60 25.22 -11.75
CA VAL A 49 0.96 26.42 -10.98
C VAL A 49 0.26 26.36 -9.64
N THR A 50 1.00 26.60 -8.56
CA THR A 50 0.45 26.73 -7.22
C THR A 50 0.94 28.01 -6.55
N THR A 51 0.15 28.55 -5.64
CA THR A 51 0.51 29.65 -4.74
C THR A 51 1.03 29.15 -3.38
N GLU A 52 1.18 27.83 -3.23
CA GLU A 52 1.61 27.19 -1.99
C GLU A 52 3.09 26.84 -2.04
N PRO A 53 3.77 26.80 -0.88
CA PRO A 53 5.15 26.34 -0.81
C PRO A 53 5.23 24.86 -1.15
N VAL A 54 5.98 24.52 -2.20
CA VAL A 54 6.24 23.14 -2.60
C VAL A 54 7.57 22.68 -2.00
N ALA A 55 7.52 22.00 -0.85
CA ALA A 55 8.71 21.49 -0.15
C ALA A 55 9.20 20.13 -0.68
N VAL A 56 8.47 19.55 -1.64
CA VAL A 56 8.75 18.22 -2.20
C VAL A 56 9.90 18.30 -3.20
N PRO A 57 10.94 17.44 -3.15
CA PRO A 57 12.07 17.52 -4.06
C PRO A 57 11.76 16.99 -5.47
N VAL A 58 12.56 17.43 -6.45
CA VAL A 58 12.56 16.83 -7.80
C VAL A 58 12.86 15.32 -7.71
N GLY A 59 12.13 14.53 -8.48
CA GLY A 59 12.21 13.07 -8.50
C GLY A 59 11.24 12.38 -7.54
N ALA A 60 10.66 13.11 -6.58
CA ALA A 60 9.63 12.56 -5.69
C ALA A 60 8.37 12.15 -6.46
N THR A 61 7.62 11.21 -5.88
CA THR A 61 6.32 10.78 -6.41
C THR A 61 5.20 11.36 -5.55
N LEU A 62 4.23 11.95 -6.24
CA LEU A 62 3.01 12.49 -5.69
C LEU A 62 1.81 11.65 -6.14
N TYR A 63 0.74 11.76 -5.37
CA TYR A 63 -0.53 11.06 -5.56
C TYR A 63 -1.65 12.09 -5.55
N SER A 64 -2.71 11.80 -6.30
CA SER A 64 -3.93 12.59 -6.26
C SER A 64 -5.05 11.80 -5.58
N PRO A 65 -5.69 12.31 -4.52
CA PRO A 65 -6.85 11.65 -3.91
C PRO A 65 -8.00 11.41 -4.91
N ALA A 66 -8.17 12.32 -5.89
CA ALA A 66 -9.18 12.18 -6.94
C ALA A 66 -8.82 11.09 -7.97
N ARG A 67 -7.54 10.68 -8.06
CA ARG A 67 -7.03 9.70 -9.02
C ARG A 67 -6.03 8.74 -8.34
N PRO A 68 -6.49 7.85 -7.44
CA PRO A 68 -5.61 7.04 -6.60
C PRO A 68 -4.71 6.05 -7.36
N GLY A 69 -5.10 5.67 -8.59
CA GLY A 69 -4.28 4.82 -9.45
C GLY A 69 -3.16 5.55 -10.21
N GLN A 70 -3.16 6.89 -10.19
CA GLN A 70 -2.21 7.74 -10.89
C GLN A 70 -1.08 8.18 -9.97
N LYS A 71 0.14 8.15 -10.49
CA LYS A 71 1.36 8.65 -9.85
C LYS A 71 1.88 9.83 -10.67
N ALA A 72 2.31 10.88 -9.99
CA ALA A 72 2.89 12.07 -10.59
C ALA A 72 4.32 12.25 -10.07
N ARG A 73 5.32 12.04 -10.92
CA ARG A 73 6.73 12.26 -10.57
C ARG A 73 7.11 13.71 -10.83
N VAL A 74 7.73 14.36 -9.85
CA VAL A 74 8.26 15.73 -10.00
C VAL A 74 9.46 15.71 -10.93
N VAL A 75 9.37 16.41 -12.07
CA VAL A 75 10.45 16.52 -13.05
C VAL A 75 11.19 17.84 -12.89
N PHE A 76 10.44 18.93 -12.72
CA PHE A 76 11.02 20.26 -12.50
C PHE A 76 10.18 21.03 -11.48
N LEU A 77 10.87 21.89 -10.74
CA LEU A 77 10.30 22.90 -9.86
C LEU A 77 10.91 24.23 -10.23
N THR A 78 10.08 25.23 -10.45
CA THR A 78 10.51 26.57 -10.84
C THR A 78 9.75 27.59 -9.99
N PRO A 79 10.43 28.30 -9.08
CA PRO A 79 9.83 29.44 -8.42
C PRO A 79 9.43 30.49 -9.47
N ALA A 80 8.19 30.94 -9.40
CA ALA A 80 7.63 31.98 -10.26
C ALA A 80 7.44 33.28 -9.47
N ALA A 81 7.00 34.34 -10.14
CA ALA A 81 6.68 35.60 -9.49
C ALA A 81 5.56 35.45 -8.44
N ASP A 82 5.49 36.40 -7.51
CA ASP A 82 4.42 36.50 -6.49
C ASP A 82 4.31 35.29 -5.56
N GLY A 83 5.42 34.59 -5.29
CA GLY A 83 5.45 33.44 -4.39
C GLY A 83 4.80 32.17 -4.98
N LYS A 84 4.55 32.16 -6.29
CA LYS A 84 4.04 30.97 -6.99
C LYS A 84 5.15 29.99 -7.28
N THR A 85 4.78 28.72 -7.44
CA THR A 85 5.68 27.66 -7.91
C THR A 85 5.07 26.97 -9.11
N GLU A 86 5.84 26.85 -10.18
CA GLU A 86 5.56 26.01 -11.32
C GLU A 86 6.15 24.62 -11.09
N VAL A 87 5.32 23.59 -11.23
CA VAL A 87 5.67 22.19 -11.03
C VAL A 87 5.42 21.43 -12.33
N VAL A 88 6.46 20.84 -12.90
CA VAL A 88 6.32 19.95 -14.06
C VAL A 88 6.31 18.52 -13.56
N LEU A 89 5.25 17.79 -13.93
CA LEU A 89 4.98 16.44 -13.46
C LEU A 89 4.93 15.47 -14.62
N GLU A 90 5.52 14.30 -14.45
CA GLU A 90 5.36 13.16 -15.34
C GLU A 90 4.41 12.14 -14.71
N LEU A 91 3.35 11.80 -15.45
CA LEU A 91 2.29 10.93 -14.98
C LEU A 91 2.56 9.48 -15.37
N SER A 92 2.16 8.56 -14.49
CA SER A 92 2.20 7.13 -14.72
C SER A 92 1.10 6.42 -13.92
N GLY A 93 0.79 5.17 -14.27
CA GLY A 93 -0.32 4.43 -13.64
C GLY A 93 -1.70 5.00 -14.00
N GLY A 94 -2.76 4.28 -13.65
CA GLY A 94 -4.16 4.72 -13.83
C GLY A 94 -4.68 4.80 -15.28
N MET A 95 -3.82 4.74 -16.30
CA MET A 95 -4.15 4.98 -17.72
C MET A 95 -4.23 3.71 -18.58
N GLY A 96 -4.28 2.53 -17.95
CA GLY A 96 -4.28 1.25 -18.67
C GLY A 96 -2.92 0.88 -19.25
N ARG A 97 -2.93 -0.06 -20.22
CA ARG A 97 -1.71 -0.64 -20.84
C ARG A 97 -1.38 -0.06 -22.22
N GLY A 98 -2.26 0.78 -22.77
CA GLY A 98 -2.10 1.38 -24.10
C GLY A 98 -1.13 2.56 -24.10
N LEU A 99 -0.85 3.07 -25.30
CA LEU A 99 -0.09 4.31 -25.53
C LEU A 99 -1.01 5.52 -25.75
N THR A 100 -2.29 5.37 -25.45
CA THR A 100 -3.30 6.43 -25.50
C THR A 100 -3.99 6.46 -24.15
N ALA A 101 -3.98 7.61 -23.50
CA ALA A 101 -4.67 7.80 -22.22
C ALA A 101 -6.20 7.75 -22.45
N PRO A 102 -6.96 7.01 -21.62
CA PRO A 102 -8.41 7.12 -21.62
C PRO A 102 -8.85 8.54 -21.22
N PRO A 103 -9.95 9.06 -21.79
CA PRO A 103 -10.50 10.36 -21.42
C PRO A 103 -10.69 10.51 -19.91
N GLY A 104 -10.42 11.70 -19.37
CA GLY A 104 -10.52 12.02 -17.94
C GLY A 104 -9.39 11.47 -17.05
N THR A 105 -8.50 10.64 -17.58
CA THR A 105 -7.40 10.09 -16.76
C THR A 105 -6.24 11.07 -16.61
N VAL A 106 -5.92 11.84 -17.64
CA VAL A 106 -4.92 12.92 -17.57
C VAL A 106 -5.64 14.22 -17.18
N PRO A 107 -5.16 14.96 -16.17
CA PRO A 107 -5.73 16.26 -15.82
C PRO A 107 -5.73 17.24 -17.01
N GLU A 108 -6.82 17.99 -17.16
CA GLU A 108 -6.99 18.94 -18.26
C GLU A 108 -6.48 20.34 -17.88
N VAL A 109 -6.13 21.15 -18.89
CA VAL A 109 -5.75 22.55 -18.65
C VAL A 109 -6.92 23.31 -18.01
N GLY A 110 -6.63 24.06 -16.95
CA GLY A 110 -7.61 24.76 -16.12
C GLY A 110 -8.18 23.91 -14.98
N GLU A 111 -7.87 22.62 -14.92
CA GLU A 111 -8.28 21.76 -13.81
C GLU A 111 -7.49 22.11 -12.55
N ARG A 112 -8.21 22.30 -11.44
CA ARG A 112 -7.62 22.44 -10.11
C ARG A 112 -7.45 21.06 -9.47
N ILE A 113 -6.21 20.68 -9.18
CA ILE A 113 -5.88 19.37 -8.61
C ILE A 113 -5.19 19.48 -7.26
N CYS A 114 -5.46 18.50 -6.39
CA CYS A 114 -4.73 18.27 -5.14
C CYS A 114 -3.71 17.15 -5.36
N LEU A 115 -2.47 17.41 -4.94
CA LEU A 115 -1.36 16.47 -5.00
C LEU A 115 -0.70 16.36 -3.63
N THR A 116 -0.33 15.14 -3.24
CA THR A 116 0.30 14.86 -1.94
C THR A 116 1.34 13.77 -2.04
N THR A 117 2.34 13.79 -1.15
CA THR A 117 3.30 12.68 -0.97
C THR A 117 2.67 11.45 -0.31
N LEU A 118 1.46 11.61 0.24
CA LEU A 118 0.75 10.57 0.95
C LEU A 118 0.15 9.56 -0.04
N ALA A 119 0.70 8.35 -0.02
CA ALA A 119 0.13 7.23 -0.76
C ALA A 119 -0.99 6.57 0.05
N ASP A 120 -2.10 6.21 -0.61
CA ASP A 120 -3.18 5.40 -0.03
C ASP A 120 -2.83 3.89 0.03
N GLY A 121 -1.53 3.58 0.07
CA GLY A 121 -1.04 2.21 0.09
C GLY A 121 -1.28 1.51 1.42
N PHE A 122 -1.48 0.20 1.38
CA PHE A 122 -1.50 -0.63 2.59
C PHE A 122 -0.18 -0.46 3.35
N LEU A 123 -0.28 0.06 4.57
CA LEU A 123 0.82 0.03 5.54
C LEU A 123 0.70 -1.28 6.33
N PRO A 124 1.75 -2.11 6.37
CA PRO A 124 1.74 -3.27 7.25
C PRO A 124 1.53 -2.81 8.69
N ALA A 125 0.84 -3.63 9.48
CA ALA A 125 0.71 -3.36 10.91
C ALA A 125 2.13 -3.18 11.49
N GLY A 126 2.30 -2.16 12.33
CA GLY A 126 3.55 -1.98 13.07
C GLY A 126 3.86 -3.24 13.87
N ALA A 127 5.11 -3.69 13.86
CA ALA A 127 5.52 -4.77 14.74
C ALA A 127 5.40 -4.28 16.19
N PHE A 128 4.71 -5.04 17.03
CA PHE A 128 4.76 -4.78 18.46
C PHE A 128 6.18 -5.05 18.98
N PRO A 129 6.68 -4.25 19.94
CA PRO A 129 7.94 -4.54 20.61
C PRO A 129 7.88 -5.92 21.27
N ALA A 130 9.02 -6.59 21.42
CA ALA A 130 9.07 -7.85 22.14
C ALA A 130 8.61 -7.63 23.60
N PRO A 131 8.06 -8.65 24.29
CA PRO A 131 7.61 -8.51 25.68
C PRO A 131 8.69 -7.95 26.61
N GLU A 132 9.95 -8.30 26.39
CA GLU A 132 11.11 -7.81 27.14
C GLU A 132 11.41 -6.32 26.88
N GLU A 133 10.93 -5.80 25.77
CA GLU A 133 10.98 -4.40 25.35
C GLU A 133 9.69 -3.65 25.72
N THR A 134 8.65 -4.35 26.20
CA THR A 134 7.46 -3.70 26.75
C THR A 134 7.76 -3.21 28.18
N PRO A 135 7.55 -1.92 28.49
CA PRO A 135 7.78 -1.40 29.83
C PRO A 135 7.02 -2.18 30.91
N TRP A 136 7.62 -2.30 32.09
CA TRP A 136 7.13 -3.10 33.22
C TRP A 136 5.69 -2.77 33.67
N THR A 137 5.18 -1.59 33.33
CA THR A 137 3.82 -1.13 33.65
C THR A 137 2.75 -1.61 32.66
N HIS A 138 3.14 -2.23 31.54
CA HIS A 138 2.22 -2.63 30.46
C HIS A 138 2.36 -4.10 30.00
N GLY A 139 3.36 -4.88 30.46
CA GLY A 139 3.53 -6.24 29.90
C GLY A 139 4.53 -7.25 30.52
N GLY A 140 5.37 -6.93 31.51
CA GLY A 140 6.15 -7.91 32.32
C GLY A 140 7.69 -7.76 32.24
N PRO A 141 8.51 -8.22 33.22
CA PRO A 141 8.39 -9.51 33.94
C PRO A 141 8.44 -9.40 35.49
N PRO A 142 8.04 -10.45 36.23
CA PRO A 142 9.11 -11.21 36.90
C PRO A 142 9.18 -12.68 36.46
N ALA A 143 10.41 -13.18 36.42
CA ALA A 143 10.78 -14.50 35.94
C ALA A 143 10.02 -15.65 36.61
N ALA A 144 9.89 -16.76 35.89
CA ALA A 144 9.42 -18.03 36.42
C ALA A 144 10.18 -18.38 37.71
N THR A 145 9.45 -18.55 38.81
CA THR A 145 9.97 -19.21 40.01
C THR A 145 10.47 -20.59 39.61
N ALA A 146 11.78 -20.76 39.51
CA ALA A 146 12.43 -22.06 39.51
C ALA A 146 12.20 -22.70 40.89
N GLY A 147 11.11 -23.44 41.04
CA GLY A 147 10.90 -24.30 42.20
C GLY A 147 11.33 -25.73 41.85
N PRO A 148 12.42 -26.28 42.41
CA PRO A 148 12.62 -27.72 42.37
C PRO A 148 11.76 -28.31 43.49
N MET A 149 10.71 -29.04 43.14
CA MET A 149 10.15 -30.04 44.05
C MET A 149 10.22 -31.40 43.38
N ALA A 150 11.36 -32.05 43.60
CA ALA A 150 11.45 -33.49 43.58
C ALA A 150 10.54 -34.06 44.70
N GLY A 151 9.71 -35.03 44.36
CA GLY A 151 8.96 -35.89 45.27
C GLY A 151 8.67 -37.23 44.58
N PRO A 152 8.70 -38.36 45.30
CA PRO A 152 9.39 -39.57 44.83
C PRO A 152 8.48 -40.61 44.15
N ALA A 153 9.17 -41.52 43.44
CA ALA A 153 8.62 -42.72 42.82
C ALA A 153 7.85 -43.61 43.81
N THR A 154 6.82 -44.29 43.31
CA THR A 154 6.34 -45.57 43.86
C THR A 154 5.97 -46.51 42.72
N THR A 155 6.64 -47.65 42.76
CA THR A 155 6.53 -48.84 41.92
C THR A 155 5.25 -49.62 42.24
N ALA A 156 4.56 -50.14 41.23
CA ALA A 156 3.80 -51.39 41.32
C ALA A 156 3.49 -51.91 39.91
N GLY A 157 4.09 -53.04 39.52
CA GLY A 157 3.51 -53.92 38.48
C GLY A 157 2.72 -55.05 39.14
N PRO A 158 2.43 -56.16 38.43
CA PRO A 158 1.89 -56.29 37.07
C PRO A 158 0.66 -57.24 37.05
N MET A 159 -0.10 -57.33 35.96
CA MET A 159 -0.86 -58.54 35.59
C MET A 159 -1.21 -58.56 34.09
N ALA A 160 -1.30 -59.77 33.54
CA ALA A 160 -1.09 -60.13 32.14
C ALA A 160 -2.37 -60.35 31.30
N GLY A 161 -2.27 -60.02 30.00
CA GLY A 161 -2.77 -60.75 28.82
C GLY A 161 -4.27 -60.70 28.45
N PRO A 162 -4.68 -61.20 27.25
CA PRO A 162 -3.92 -61.39 26.01
C PRO A 162 -4.66 -60.88 24.73
N ALA A 163 -4.04 -61.21 23.59
CA ALA A 163 -4.25 -60.78 22.20
C ALA A 163 -5.61 -61.06 21.52
N ALA A 164 -5.92 -60.29 20.47
CA ALA A 164 -6.61 -60.79 19.28
C ALA A 164 -6.29 -59.95 18.02
N THR A 165 -5.73 -60.65 17.03
CA THR A 165 -5.56 -60.31 15.60
C THR A 165 -6.88 -60.39 14.82
N ALA A 166 -7.11 -59.48 13.86
CA ALA A 166 -7.79 -59.80 12.59
C ALA A 166 -7.57 -58.66 11.57
N GLY A 167 -7.23 -59.04 10.34
CA GLY A 167 -6.81 -58.17 9.24
C GLY A 167 -7.94 -57.50 8.44
N PRO A 168 -7.62 -56.95 7.24
CA PRO A 168 -8.41 -55.95 6.53
C PRO A 168 -9.31 -56.52 5.43
N VAL A 169 -10.33 -55.75 5.01
CA VAL A 169 -11.07 -55.94 3.75
C VAL A 169 -11.59 -54.56 3.31
N ALA A 170 -10.95 -53.94 2.32
CA ALA A 170 -11.27 -53.98 0.88
C ALA A 170 -12.44 -53.05 0.48
N ALA A 171 -12.10 -52.02 -0.29
CA ALA A 171 -13.00 -51.19 -1.11
C ALA A 171 -13.67 -52.02 -2.22
N PRO A 172 -14.80 -51.56 -2.79
CA PRO A 172 -14.77 -50.99 -4.15
C PRO A 172 -15.90 -49.95 -4.39
N PRO A 173 -16.21 -49.54 -5.65
CA PRO A 173 -15.35 -48.87 -6.62
C PRO A 173 -15.96 -47.54 -7.13
N ASP A 174 -15.15 -46.83 -7.93
CA ASP A 174 -15.50 -45.71 -8.79
C ASP A 174 -16.79 -45.89 -9.61
N GLY A 175 -17.58 -44.82 -9.66
CA GLY A 175 -18.60 -44.57 -10.67
C GLY A 175 -18.57 -43.08 -11.03
N ASP A 176 -18.30 -42.80 -12.30
CA ASP A 176 -18.30 -41.48 -12.95
C ASP A 176 -19.09 -41.65 -14.27
N PRO A 177 -19.40 -40.62 -15.07
CA PRO A 177 -20.11 -39.35 -14.83
C PRO A 177 -21.44 -39.32 -15.61
N THR A 178 -22.44 -38.58 -15.15
CA THR A 178 -23.50 -37.89 -15.93
C THR A 178 -24.33 -37.07 -14.90
N GLU A 179 -24.85 -35.86 -15.10
CA GLU A 179 -25.25 -35.11 -16.30
C GLU A 179 -25.61 -33.66 -15.82
N GLU A 180 -25.57 -32.72 -16.76
CA GLU A 180 -26.50 -31.58 -16.96
C GLU A 180 -27.02 -30.73 -15.78
N TRP A 181 -26.62 -29.46 -15.66
CA TRP A 181 -27.55 -28.38 -15.22
C TRP A 181 -27.26 -27.12 -16.04
N ALA A 182 -28.18 -26.83 -16.96
CA ALA A 182 -28.34 -25.55 -17.66
C ALA A 182 -29.07 -24.53 -16.76
#